data_AF-A0A3M2CXU7-F1
#
_entry.id   AF-A0A3M2CXU7-F1
#
_cell.length_a   1.000
_cell.length_b   1.000
_cell.length_c   1.000
_cell.angle_alpha   90.00
_cell.angle_beta   90.00
_cell.angle_gamma   90.00
#
_symmetry.space_group_name_H-M   'P 1'
#
loop_
_entity.id
_entity.type
_entity.pdbx_description
1 polymer ?
#
loop_
_entity_poly.entity_id
_entity_poly.type
_entity_poly.pdbx_seq_one_letter_code
_entity_poly.pdbx_strand_id
1 'polypeptide(L)'
;MKRREFLKSTCAALTMTALATQVRHFGLLSAYAQKNESFPPSDYRALVCIFLAGGNDGNNTVIPNHNDSSVSNYSVYYNARNSQGLAIPQNQLLPISVPRMGGLTYGLHPALGPQTQNGTTIVNNGIYELWSQGKMAIVTNVGTLVQPTTRQQYQQRTVPIPYQLYSHSDQVAQFHAARSDQISYTGWGGRIADRRTSQDNPNALVPMITSVAGAQLFTSGQLTLPLSIAPAPTGLNQVLALQGYNSTSASQARRAAFNDLRTYDLNHQLIAAASHITEQAIQASNALQSYQEVTVTFPNTTLGNQLKQVARMIKKRTDLGVNRQIFFCQLGGFDTHQNQPSTHNSLLLQVSQAMRAFYDEMVVQGLANKVVQFWMTDFNRTFNPAGSGSSVGSDHAWGNHLIVISDAVTASDFYGMNTSNGTPFPTLAFNGPDDADSGSNARGRWIPTTSVEQYAATLAKWFGLPQSDMPAVFPKITNFPVWDLGFLTAT
;
A
#
# COMPACT_ATOMS: atom_id res chain seq x y z
N MET A 1 17.87 -4.17 -46.75
CA MET A 1 17.41 -4.14 -45.34
C MET A 1 16.68 -5.45 -45.04
N LYS A 2 17.14 -6.27 -44.08
CA LYS A 2 16.53 -7.59 -43.82
C LYS A 2 15.21 -7.40 -43.05
N ARG A 3 14.14 -8.10 -43.42
CA ARG A 3 12.79 -8.04 -42.78
C ARG A 3 12.83 -8.09 -41.24
N ARG A 4 13.77 -8.86 -40.68
CA ARG A 4 14.00 -8.99 -39.23
C ARG A 4 14.64 -7.75 -38.58
N GLU A 5 15.48 -7.01 -39.30
CA GLU A 5 16.00 -5.73 -38.82
C GLU A 5 14.97 -4.60 -38.95
N PHE A 6 14.17 -4.63 -40.02
CA PHE A 6 13.04 -3.70 -40.16
C PHE A 6 12.05 -3.88 -39.02
N LEU A 7 11.64 -5.12 -38.69
CA LEU A 7 10.73 -5.42 -37.57
C LEU A 7 11.33 -5.09 -36.20
N LYS A 8 12.64 -5.32 -35.97
CA LYS A 8 13.31 -4.87 -34.74
C LYS A 8 13.37 -3.33 -34.63
N SER A 9 13.59 -2.65 -35.76
CA SER A 9 13.71 -1.18 -35.80
C SER A 9 12.34 -0.49 -35.74
N THR A 10 11.29 -1.09 -36.31
CA THR A 10 9.91 -0.59 -36.16
C THR A 10 9.35 -0.89 -34.78
N CYS A 11 9.68 -2.01 -34.13
CA CYS A 11 9.34 -2.19 -32.70
C CYS A 11 10.06 -1.17 -31.79
N ALA A 12 11.29 -0.77 -32.11
CA ALA A 12 12.01 0.30 -31.41
C ALA A 12 11.47 1.72 -31.71
N ALA A 13 10.93 1.94 -32.92
CA ALA A 13 10.26 3.19 -33.29
C ALA A 13 8.81 3.28 -32.75
N LEU A 14 8.14 2.14 -32.57
CA LEU A 14 6.83 2.04 -31.94
C LEU A 14 6.89 2.33 -30.44
N THR A 15 7.99 2.03 -29.75
CA THR A 15 8.19 2.46 -28.35
C THR A 15 8.38 3.97 -28.20
N MET A 16 9.04 4.63 -29.16
CA MET A 16 9.15 6.11 -29.18
C MET A 16 7.80 6.79 -29.45
N THR A 17 6.95 6.18 -30.30
CA THR A 17 5.60 6.68 -30.57
C THR A 17 4.62 6.37 -29.43
N ALA A 18 4.81 5.25 -28.73
CA ALA A 18 4.10 4.92 -27.49
C ALA A 18 4.49 5.86 -26.33
N LEU A 19 5.78 6.24 -26.23
CA LEU A 19 6.22 7.33 -25.36
C LEU A 19 5.52 8.63 -25.77
N ALA A 20 5.56 9.06 -27.03
CA ALA A 20 4.92 10.30 -27.48
C ALA A 20 3.38 10.36 -27.26
N THR A 21 2.68 9.22 -27.33
CA THR A 21 1.23 9.13 -27.10
C THR A 21 0.84 9.01 -25.63
N GLN A 22 1.67 8.39 -24.79
CA GLN A 22 1.57 8.46 -23.32
C GLN A 22 2.04 9.84 -22.79
N VAL A 23 2.92 10.53 -23.52
CA VAL A 23 3.50 11.85 -23.20
C VAL A 23 2.53 13.02 -23.46
N ARG A 24 1.49 12.84 -24.29
CA ARG A 24 0.41 13.85 -24.44
C ARG A 24 -0.26 14.25 -23.13
N HIS A 25 -0.17 13.41 -22.09
CA HIS A 25 -0.78 13.64 -20.78
C HIS A 25 0.24 14.01 -19.69
N PHE A 26 1.53 14.10 -20.01
CA PHE A 26 2.61 14.38 -19.04
C PHE A 26 2.91 15.87 -18.79
N GLY A 27 2.08 16.83 -19.22
CA GLY A 27 2.46 18.23 -18.94
C GLY A 27 1.62 19.37 -19.47
N LEU A 28 0.36 19.18 -19.86
CA LEU A 28 -0.45 20.31 -20.33
C LEU A 28 -1.14 21.12 -19.22
N LEU A 29 -1.13 20.66 -17.96
CA LEU A 29 -1.82 21.35 -16.85
C LEU A 29 -0.93 21.79 -15.68
N SER A 30 0.29 21.27 -15.55
CA SER A 30 1.23 21.69 -14.50
C SER A 30 1.77 23.12 -14.74
N ALA A 31 1.74 23.60 -15.98
CA ALA A 31 2.25 24.93 -16.33
C ALA A 31 1.31 26.10 -15.98
N TYR A 32 0.04 25.83 -15.63
CA TYR A 32 -0.96 26.87 -15.34
C TYR A 32 -1.71 26.70 -14.00
N ALA A 33 -1.40 25.67 -13.22
CA ALA A 33 -1.96 25.52 -11.88
C ALA A 33 -1.24 26.44 -10.88
N GLN A 34 -1.82 27.63 -10.66
CA GLN A 34 -1.56 28.60 -9.58
C GLN A 34 -0.16 28.54 -8.93
N LYS A 35 0.67 29.55 -9.23
CA LYS A 35 1.73 30.00 -8.32
C LYS A 35 1.09 30.38 -6.99
N ASN A 36 0.90 29.43 -6.09
CA ASN A 36 0.90 29.72 -4.68
C ASN A 36 2.35 29.97 -4.29
N GLU A 37 2.64 31.13 -3.69
CA GLU A 37 3.95 31.49 -3.16
C GLU A 37 4.36 30.67 -1.93
N SER A 38 3.93 29.41 -1.87
CA SER A 38 4.39 28.46 -0.88
C SER A 38 5.69 27.85 -1.36
N PHE A 39 6.76 28.09 -0.61
CA PHE A 39 8.03 27.37 -0.78
C PHE A 39 7.79 25.85 -0.69
N PRO A 40 8.50 25.04 -1.50
CA PRO A 40 8.44 23.59 -1.35
C PRO A 40 8.84 23.20 0.08
N PRO A 41 8.27 22.11 0.63
CA PRO A 41 8.61 21.65 1.96
C PRO A 41 10.12 21.34 2.02
N SER A 42 10.75 21.76 3.13
CA SER A 42 12.17 21.51 3.37
C SER A 42 12.45 20.08 3.84
N ASP A 43 11.43 19.29 4.15
CA ASP A 43 11.55 17.90 4.58
C ASP A 43 11.10 16.91 3.49
N TYR A 44 11.55 15.66 3.61
CA TYR A 44 11.09 14.55 2.78
C TYR A 44 10.00 13.75 3.51
N ARG A 45 8.96 13.28 2.80
CA ARG A 45 8.03 12.26 3.32
C ARG A 45 7.64 11.26 2.23
N ALA A 46 7.52 9.99 2.59
CA ALA A 46 7.04 8.95 1.68
C ALA A 46 5.99 8.05 2.30
N LEU A 47 5.00 7.70 1.48
CA LEU A 47 4.01 6.66 1.75
C LEU A 47 4.34 5.43 0.91
N VAL A 48 4.42 4.26 1.54
CA VAL A 48 4.65 2.98 0.85
C VAL A 48 3.48 2.05 1.13
N CYS A 49 2.63 1.87 0.11
CA CYS A 49 1.49 0.99 0.17
C CYS A 49 1.91 -0.45 -0.21
N ILE A 50 1.66 -1.40 0.68
CA ILE A 50 1.77 -2.84 0.41
C ILE A 50 0.35 -3.42 0.31
N PHE A 51 -0.11 -3.69 -0.90
CA PHE A 51 -1.42 -4.31 -1.10
C PHE A 51 -1.34 -5.84 -1.04
N LEU A 52 -2.07 -6.42 -0.09
CA LEU A 52 -2.22 -7.87 0.10
C LEU A 52 -3.46 -8.33 -0.67
N ALA A 53 -3.27 -8.68 -1.94
CA ALA A 53 -4.35 -8.98 -2.87
C ALA A 53 -4.96 -10.37 -2.61
N GLY A 54 -6.27 -10.40 -2.41
CA GLY A 54 -7.05 -11.61 -2.20
C GLY A 54 -7.54 -11.82 -0.77
N GLY A 55 -7.62 -10.81 0.10
CA GLY A 55 -8.28 -10.94 1.40
C GLY A 55 -7.41 -11.60 2.45
N ASN A 56 -6.50 -10.85 3.04
CA ASN A 56 -5.67 -11.33 4.14
C ASN A 56 -6.55 -11.78 5.32
N ASP A 57 -6.30 -12.97 5.89
CA ASP A 57 -7.05 -13.40 7.07
C ASP A 57 -6.58 -12.63 8.32
N GLY A 58 -7.28 -11.55 8.63
CA GLY A 58 -7.05 -10.71 9.80
C GLY A 58 -7.29 -11.47 11.10
N ASN A 59 -8.21 -12.46 11.10
CA ASN A 59 -8.49 -13.28 12.28
C ASN A 59 -7.32 -14.20 12.62
N ASN A 60 -6.53 -14.61 11.63
CA ASN A 60 -5.28 -15.34 11.87
C ASN A 60 -4.05 -14.43 11.93
N THR A 61 -4.18 -13.13 11.69
CA THR A 61 -3.07 -12.17 11.75
C THR A 61 -2.92 -11.55 13.14
N VAL A 62 -4.04 -11.14 13.74
CA VAL A 62 -4.12 -10.52 15.08
C VAL A 62 -5.18 -11.26 15.90
N ILE A 63 -4.75 -11.96 16.96
CA ILE A 63 -5.56 -12.93 17.71
C ILE A 63 -5.63 -12.50 19.17
N PRO A 64 -6.81 -12.50 19.82
CA PRO A 64 -6.86 -12.33 21.27
C PRO A 64 -6.05 -13.40 22.00
N ASN A 65 -5.18 -13.02 22.93
CA ASN A 65 -4.29 -13.93 23.66
C ASN A 65 -4.39 -13.72 25.18
N HIS A 66 -5.62 -13.57 25.65
CA HIS A 66 -5.97 -13.37 27.06
C HIS A 66 -7.23 -14.18 27.40
N ASN A 67 -7.62 -14.15 28.68
CA ASN A 67 -8.80 -14.86 29.22
C ASN A 67 -9.93 -13.91 29.69
N ASP A 68 -9.76 -12.59 29.56
CA ASP A 68 -10.82 -11.62 29.90
C ASP A 68 -12.10 -11.89 29.10
N SER A 69 -13.22 -12.08 29.79
CA SER A 69 -14.53 -12.40 29.19
C SER A 69 -15.37 -11.17 28.84
N SER A 70 -14.96 -9.96 29.23
CA SER A 70 -15.62 -8.70 28.84
C SER A 70 -15.37 -8.34 27.37
N VAL A 71 -14.35 -8.96 26.76
CA VAL A 71 -13.95 -8.80 25.37
C VAL A 71 -13.71 -10.18 24.72
N SER A 72 -13.53 -10.21 23.41
CA SER A 72 -13.19 -11.44 22.67
C SER A 72 -11.88 -12.04 23.19
N ASN A 73 -11.88 -13.30 23.60
CA ASN A 73 -10.71 -13.97 24.20
C ASN A 73 -10.18 -15.14 23.34
N TYR A 74 -9.05 -15.73 23.74
CA TYR A 74 -8.42 -16.79 22.96
C TYR A 74 -9.32 -18.02 22.77
N SER A 75 -10.08 -18.40 23.81
CA SER A 75 -10.99 -19.55 23.75
C SER A 75 -12.08 -19.37 22.69
N VAL A 76 -12.64 -18.15 22.57
CA VAL A 76 -13.62 -17.81 21.53
C VAL A 76 -13.02 -17.96 20.13
N TYR A 77 -11.80 -17.43 19.92
CA TYR A 77 -11.05 -17.62 18.67
C TYR A 77 -10.81 -19.10 18.34
N TYR A 78 -10.27 -19.84 19.31
CA TYR A 78 -9.86 -21.21 19.11
C TYR A 78 -11.06 -22.10 18.79
N ASN A 79 -12.14 -22.01 19.58
CA ASN A 79 -13.34 -22.82 19.38
C ASN A 79 -13.99 -22.59 18.01
N ALA A 80 -13.98 -21.35 17.51
CA ALA A 80 -14.57 -21.03 16.21
C ALA A 80 -13.80 -21.57 15.01
N ARG A 81 -12.49 -21.86 15.16
CA ARG A 81 -11.58 -22.14 14.04
C ARG A 81 -10.88 -23.50 14.11
N ASN A 82 -10.83 -24.11 15.29
CA ASN A 82 -10.07 -25.32 15.52
C ASN A 82 -10.70 -26.54 14.82
N SER A 83 -12.03 -26.65 14.79
CA SER A 83 -12.72 -27.81 14.18
C SER A 83 -12.35 -28.04 12.72
N GLN A 84 -12.07 -26.98 11.97
CA GLN A 84 -11.67 -27.05 10.57
C GLN A 84 -10.14 -27.03 10.39
N GLY A 85 -9.37 -26.71 11.45
CA GLY A 85 -7.91 -26.68 11.44
C GLY A 85 -7.29 -25.32 11.10
N LEU A 86 -8.01 -24.20 11.28
CA LEU A 86 -7.45 -22.84 11.08
C LEU A 86 -7.01 -22.15 12.38
N ALA A 87 -7.31 -22.70 13.55
CA ALA A 87 -6.87 -22.09 14.80
C ALA A 87 -5.35 -22.25 14.98
N ILE A 88 -4.66 -21.17 15.33
CA ILE A 88 -3.26 -21.21 15.73
C ILE A 88 -3.16 -21.53 17.22
N PRO A 89 -2.38 -22.56 17.63
CA PRO A 89 -2.14 -22.86 19.04
C PRO A 89 -1.59 -21.67 19.82
N GLN A 90 -2.07 -21.48 21.05
CA GLN A 90 -1.80 -20.27 21.84
C GLN A 90 -0.30 -20.04 22.07
N ASN A 91 0.43 -21.13 22.29
CA ASN A 91 1.88 -21.13 22.52
C ASN A 91 2.71 -20.82 21.26
N GLN A 92 2.10 -20.79 20.08
CA GLN A 92 2.77 -20.38 18.84
C GLN A 92 2.57 -18.90 18.53
N LEU A 93 1.62 -18.23 19.19
CA LEU A 93 1.36 -16.81 18.98
C LEU A 93 2.53 -15.96 19.48
N LEU A 94 2.78 -14.85 18.78
CA LEU A 94 3.76 -13.85 19.19
C LEU A 94 3.08 -12.80 20.07
N PRO A 95 3.30 -12.79 21.39
CA PRO A 95 2.51 -11.98 22.31
C PRO A 95 2.84 -10.49 22.20
N ILE A 96 1.82 -9.64 22.19
CA ILE A 96 1.91 -8.19 22.27
C ILE A 96 0.99 -7.69 23.39
N SER A 97 1.44 -6.76 24.22
CA SER A 97 0.57 -6.06 25.18
C SER A 97 0.00 -4.81 24.51
N VAL A 98 -1.31 -4.59 24.66
CA VAL A 98 -2.04 -3.53 23.95
C VAL A 98 -2.61 -2.53 24.96
N PRO A 99 -2.00 -1.34 25.13
CA PRO A 99 -2.43 -0.35 26.12
C PRO A 99 -3.89 0.07 26.03
N ARG A 100 -4.40 0.35 24.81
CA ARG A 100 -5.81 0.74 24.61
C ARG A 100 -6.81 -0.36 24.96
N MET A 101 -6.35 -1.61 25.02
CA MET A 101 -7.15 -2.75 25.47
C MET A 101 -6.96 -3.01 26.97
N GLY A 102 -6.60 -2.00 27.77
CA GLY A 102 -6.34 -2.17 29.20
C GLY A 102 -5.06 -2.96 29.50
N GLY A 103 -4.12 -2.99 28.56
CA GLY A 103 -2.88 -3.78 28.68
C GLY A 103 -3.04 -5.26 28.38
N LEU A 104 -4.23 -5.71 27.94
CA LEU A 104 -4.49 -7.10 27.57
C LEU A 104 -3.52 -7.60 26.48
N THR A 105 -3.19 -8.89 26.57
CA THR A 105 -2.29 -9.54 25.63
C THR A 105 -3.02 -10.01 24.39
N TYR A 106 -2.56 -9.58 23.22
CA TYR A 106 -2.92 -10.12 21.91
C TYR A 106 -1.75 -10.92 21.35
N GLY A 107 -1.98 -11.68 20.29
CA GLY A 107 -1.01 -12.53 19.63
C GLY A 107 -0.96 -12.21 18.14
N LEU A 108 0.25 -12.01 17.62
CA LEU A 108 0.48 -11.93 16.18
C LEU A 108 0.78 -13.32 15.61
N HIS A 109 0.47 -13.49 14.32
CA HIS A 109 0.79 -14.71 13.58
C HIS A 109 2.30 -15.04 13.68
N PRO A 110 2.71 -16.32 13.91
CA PRO A 110 4.12 -16.72 14.07
C PRO A 110 5.04 -16.26 12.93
N ALA A 111 4.55 -16.30 11.68
CA ALA A 111 5.27 -15.82 10.49
C ALA A 111 5.67 -14.33 10.54
N LEU A 112 5.09 -13.52 11.44
CA LEU A 112 5.45 -12.11 11.61
C LEU A 112 6.71 -11.90 12.47
N GLY A 113 7.20 -12.95 13.12
CA GLY A 113 8.41 -12.92 13.96
C GLY A 113 9.63 -13.55 13.30
N PRO A 114 10.70 -13.78 14.10
CA PRO A 114 11.90 -14.44 13.62
C PRO A 114 11.57 -15.84 13.11
N GLN A 115 12.07 -16.17 11.92
CA GLN A 115 12.03 -17.53 11.41
C GLN A 115 13.43 -18.08 11.35
N THR A 116 13.61 -19.32 11.78
CA THR A 116 14.89 -20.02 11.76
C THR A 116 14.83 -21.23 10.84
N GLN A 117 15.86 -21.40 10.02
CA GLN A 117 16.12 -22.64 9.29
C GLN A 117 17.45 -23.22 9.81
N ASN A 118 17.44 -24.46 10.30
CA ASN A 118 18.60 -25.12 10.91
C ASN A 118 19.26 -24.27 12.03
N GLY A 119 18.44 -23.65 12.89
CA GLY A 119 18.92 -22.82 13.99
C GLY A 119 19.44 -21.43 13.61
N THR A 120 19.38 -21.05 12.32
CA THR A 120 19.82 -19.74 11.84
C THR A 120 18.65 -18.92 11.32
N THR A 121 18.58 -17.64 11.67
CA THR A 121 17.56 -16.71 11.14
C THR A 121 17.62 -16.68 9.61
N ILE A 122 16.47 -16.84 8.94
CA ILE A 122 16.40 -16.99 7.48
C ILE A 122 16.87 -15.72 6.75
N VAL A 123 16.35 -14.55 7.13
CA VAL A 123 16.80 -13.25 6.59
C VAL A 123 16.91 -12.21 7.71
N ASN A 124 15.84 -11.98 8.45
CA ASN A 124 15.79 -11.07 9.59
C ASN A 124 14.74 -11.52 10.62
N ASN A 125 14.57 -10.73 11.68
CA ASN A 125 13.69 -11.06 12.81
C ASN A 125 12.21 -10.78 12.55
N GLY A 126 11.83 -10.42 11.32
CA GLY A 126 10.46 -10.04 10.98
C GLY A 126 10.02 -8.72 11.63
N ILE A 127 8.75 -8.37 11.44
CA ILE A 127 8.19 -7.12 11.94
C ILE A 127 7.82 -7.17 13.42
N TYR A 128 7.63 -8.34 14.04
CA TYR A 128 7.16 -8.48 15.42
C TYR A 128 7.92 -7.60 16.44
N GLU A 129 9.25 -7.57 16.38
CA GLU A 129 10.08 -6.77 17.30
C GLU A 129 9.76 -5.27 17.24
N LEU A 130 9.27 -4.78 16.10
CA LEU A 130 8.94 -3.37 15.90
C LEU A 130 7.78 -2.91 16.78
N TRP A 131 6.92 -3.84 17.23
CA TRP A 131 5.92 -3.54 18.25
C TRP A 131 6.58 -3.07 19.55
N SER A 132 7.51 -3.85 20.10
CA SER A 132 8.21 -3.51 21.34
C SER A 132 9.06 -2.24 21.24
N GLN A 133 9.46 -1.86 20.02
CA GLN A 133 10.23 -0.66 19.75
C GLN A 133 9.37 0.61 19.57
N GLY A 134 8.04 0.51 19.64
CA GLY A 134 7.14 1.65 19.44
C GLY A 134 6.94 2.03 17.97
N LYS A 135 7.26 1.15 17.01
CA LYS A 135 7.39 1.47 15.57
C LYS A 135 6.27 0.89 14.72
N MET A 136 5.30 0.22 15.35
CA MET A 136 4.22 -0.47 14.67
C MET A 136 2.88 -0.12 15.31
N ALA A 137 1.93 0.37 14.51
CA ALA A 137 0.54 0.51 14.92
C ALA A 137 -0.33 -0.53 14.22
N ILE A 138 -1.38 -1.00 14.90
CA ILE A 138 -2.42 -1.84 14.31
C ILE A 138 -3.72 -1.06 14.30
N VAL A 139 -4.25 -0.76 13.12
CA VAL A 139 -5.56 -0.12 12.96
C VAL A 139 -6.59 -1.22 12.78
N THR A 140 -7.46 -1.40 13.76
CA THR A 140 -8.37 -2.53 13.85
C THR A 140 -9.71 -2.26 13.18
N ASN A 141 -10.30 -3.35 12.67
CA ASN A 141 -11.63 -3.38 12.07
C ASN A 141 -11.84 -2.31 10.97
N VAL A 142 -10.84 -2.18 10.08
CA VAL A 142 -10.85 -1.32 8.91
C VAL A 142 -11.51 -2.04 7.74
N GLY A 143 -12.42 -1.37 7.06
CA GLY A 143 -13.03 -1.91 5.85
C GLY A 143 -13.81 -0.86 5.06
N THR A 144 -14.42 -1.31 3.97
CA THR A 144 -15.26 -0.48 3.11
C THR A 144 -16.49 -0.01 3.90
N LEU A 145 -16.72 1.31 3.98
CA LEU A 145 -17.86 1.91 4.69
C LEU A 145 -18.27 3.20 4.00
N VAL A 146 -19.58 3.43 3.88
CA VAL A 146 -20.11 4.72 3.44
C VAL A 146 -20.31 5.66 4.63
N GLN A 147 -20.70 5.10 5.77
CA GLN A 147 -20.87 5.78 7.06
C GLN A 147 -20.82 4.74 8.19
N PRO A 148 -20.67 5.14 9.47
CA PRO A 148 -20.80 4.23 10.59
C PRO A 148 -22.10 3.43 10.51
N THR A 149 -22.01 2.10 10.66
CA THR A 149 -23.13 1.18 10.41
C THR A 149 -23.21 0.17 11.54
N THR A 150 -24.37 0.06 12.18
CA THR A 150 -24.64 -1.01 13.14
C THR A 150 -25.16 -2.27 12.44
N ARG A 151 -25.09 -3.42 13.11
CA ARG A 151 -25.68 -4.66 12.61
C ARG A 151 -27.17 -4.53 12.28
N GLN A 152 -27.95 -3.89 13.15
CA GLN A 152 -29.37 -3.67 12.89
C GLN A 152 -29.59 -2.87 11.61
N GLN A 153 -28.84 -1.78 11.43
CA GLN A 153 -28.93 -0.93 10.24
C GLN A 153 -28.51 -1.69 8.96
N TYR A 154 -27.48 -2.53 9.06
CA TYR A 154 -27.04 -3.39 7.96
C TYR A 154 -28.13 -4.40 7.56
N GLN A 155 -28.69 -5.11 8.53
CA GLN A 155 -29.71 -6.14 8.30
C GLN A 155 -31.01 -5.55 7.74
N GLN A 156 -31.44 -4.42 8.30
CA GLN A 156 -32.66 -3.73 7.90
C GLN A 156 -32.46 -2.81 6.68
N ARG A 157 -31.22 -2.66 6.19
CA ARG A 157 -30.85 -1.78 5.07
C ARG A 157 -31.33 -0.34 5.25
N THR A 158 -31.26 0.17 6.49
CA THR A 158 -31.73 1.54 6.82
C THR A 158 -30.67 2.62 6.58
N VAL A 159 -29.46 2.23 6.18
CA VAL A 159 -28.34 3.12 5.85
C VAL A 159 -27.68 2.69 4.55
N PRO A 160 -27.01 3.60 3.82
CA PRO A 160 -26.20 3.22 2.66
C PRO A 160 -25.10 2.23 3.05
N ILE A 161 -25.04 1.11 2.33
CA ILE A 161 -24.04 0.05 2.51
C ILE A 161 -23.11 0.08 1.29
N PRO A 162 -21.82 -0.27 1.42
CA PRO A 162 -20.94 -0.35 0.26
C PRO A 162 -21.52 -1.22 -0.87
N TYR A 163 -21.28 -0.80 -2.11
CA TYR A 163 -21.70 -1.58 -3.27
C TYR A 163 -20.88 -2.87 -3.37
N GLN A 164 -21.51 -3.95 -3.82
CA GLN A 164 -20.85 -5.23 -4.13
C GLN A 164 -19.92 -5.75 -3.01
N LEU A 165 -20.38 -5.70 -1.76
CA LEU A 165 -19.66 -6.32 -0.64
C LEU A 165 -19.31 -7.78 -0.96
N TYR A 166 -18.16 -8.21 -0.47
CA TYR A 166 -17.57 -9.54 -0.66
C TYR A 166 -17.07 -9.84 -2.07
N SER A 167 -17.08 -8.89 -3.01
CA SER A 167 -16.45 -9.04 -4.32
C SER A 167 -15.00 -8.59 -4.29
N HIS A 168 -14.07 -9.41 -4.81
CA HIS A 168 -12.66 -9.02 -4.93
C HIS A 168 -12.49 -7.77 -5.77
N SER A 169 -12.99 -7.75 -7.01
CA SER A 169 -12.80 -6.61 -7.91
C SER A 169 -13.33 -5.31 -7.33
N ASP A 170 -14.49 -5.37 -6.70
CA ASP A 170 -15.13 -4.18 -6.15
C ASP A 170 -14.46 -3.72 -4.85
N GLN A 171 -14.14 -4.63 -3.92
CA GLN A 171 -13.50 -4.22 -2.67
C GLN A 171 -12.02 -3.85 -2.85
N VAL A 172 -11.28 -4.46 -3.80
CA VAL A 172 -9.97 -3.95 -4.25
C VAL A 172 -10.12 -2.50 -4.72
N ALA A 173 -11.10 -2.24 -5.59
CA ALA A 173 -11.33 -0.89 -6.12
C ALA A 173 -11.68 0.10 -5.02
N GLN A 174 -12.53 -0.28 -4.06
CA GLN A 174 -12.91 0.58 -2.94
C GLN A 174 -11.76 0.86 -1.96
N PHE A 175 -10.87 -0.11 -1.71
CA PHE A 175 -9.65 0.12 -0.93
C PHE A 175 -8.66 1.05 -1.64
N HIS A 176 -8.45 0.82 -2.94
CA HIS A 176 -7.58 1.65 -3.78
C HIS A 176 -8.13 3.07 -3.97
N ALA A 177 -9.44 3.20 -4.06
CA ALA A 177 -10.12 4.47 -4.23
C ALA A 177 -10.44 5.16 -2.90
N ALA A 178 -10.38 4.48 -1.75
CA ALA A 178 -10.94 4.99 -0.49
C ALA A 178 -12.32 5.63 -0.74
N ARG A 179 -13.21 4.86 -1.38
CA ARG A 179 -14.57 5.29 -1.73
C ARG A 179 -15.45 4.07 -1.88
N SER A 180 -16.53 4.00 -1.09
CA SER A 180 -17.38 2.81 -1.00
C SER A 180 -18.81 2.99 -1.48
N ASP A 181 -19.24 4.21 -1.83
CA ASP A 181 -20.60 4.51 -2.28
C ASP A 181 -20.83 4.26 -3.77
N GLN A 182 -19.78 4.32 -4.59
CA GLN A 182 -19.85 4.13 -6.04
C GLN A 182 -18.49 3.78 -6.65
N ILE A 183 -18.52 3.34 -7.90
CA ILE A 183 -17.33 3.08 -8.70
C ILE A 183 -16.50 4.37 -8.82
N SER A 184 -15.17 4.23 -8.66
CA SER A 184 -14.20 5.30 -8.86
C SER A 184 -13.21 4.93 -9.96
N TYR A 185 -12.87 5.92 -10.79
CA TYR A 185 -11.84 5.80 -11.82
C TYR A 185 -10.48 6.38 -11.37
N THR A 186 -10.40 6.88 -10.14
CA THR A 186 -9.16 7.37 -9.53
C THR A 186 -8.93 6.73 -8.17
N GLY A 187 -7.66 6.56 -7.82
CA GLY A 187 -7.19 6.11 -6.52
C GLY A 187 -6.87 7.27 -5.60
N TRP A 188 -6.88 7.02 -4.30
CA TRP A 188 -6.59 8.09 -3.34
C TRP A 188 -5.11 8.52 -3.39
N GLY A 189 -4.17 7.62 -3.69
CA GLY A 189 -2.77 7.98 -3.92
C GLY A 189 -2.60 8.94 -5.10
N GLY A 190 -3.30 8.66 -6.22
CA GLY A 190 -3.33 9.54 -7.38
C GLY A 190 -3.98 10.91 -7.09
N ARG A 191 -5.10 10.94 -6.34
CA ARG A 191 -5.75 12.20 -5.94
C ARG A 191 -4.90 13.04 -4.98
N ILE A 192 -4.11 12.42 -4.09
CA ILE A 192 -3.11 13.16 -3.31
C ILE A 192 -2.07 13.78 -4.24
N ALA A 193 -1.55 13.01 -5.19
CA ALA A 193 -0.55 13.51 -6.14
C ALA A 193 -1.09 14.67 -6.99
N ASP A 194 -2.36 14.63 -7.42
CA ASP A 194 -3.01 15.73 -8.14
C ASP A 194 -3.00 17.03 -7.33
N ARG A 195 -3.16 16.93 -6.01
CA ARG A 195 -3.23 18.09 -5.09
C ARG A 195 -1.85 18.62 -4.70
N ARG A 196 -0.86 17.75 -4.63
CA ARG A 196 0.40 18.05 -3.94
C ARG A 196 1.61 18.21 -4.87
N THR A 197 1.58 17.64 -6.08
CA THR A 197 2.79 17.56 -6.93
C THR A 197 3.39 18.93 -7.27
N SER A 198 2.59 19.90 -7.73
CA SER A 198 3.11 21.22 -8.12
C SER A 198 3.73 21.99 -6.95
N GLN A 199 3.17 21.83 -5.75
CA GLN A 199 3.65 22.50 -4.54
C GLN A 199 4.85 21.79 -3.92
N ASP A 200 4.80 20.47 -3.79
CA ASP A 200 5.79 19.72 -3.00
C ASP A 200 7.02 19.31 -3.80
N ASN A 201 6.83 19.13 -5.10
CA ASN A 201 7.81 18.57 -6.03
C ASN A 201 7.99 19.47 -7.27
N PRO A 202 8.18 20.79 -7.15
CA PRO A 202 8.17 21.72 -8.28
C PRO A 202 9.27 21.45 -9.32
N ASN A 203 10.35 20.78 -8.92
CA ASN A 203 11.50 20.46 -9.77
C ASN A 203 11.67 18.94 -9.99
N ALA A 204 10.64 18.14 -9.73
CA ALA A 204 10.77 16.70 -9.79
C ALA A 204 10.99 16.18 -11.22
N LEU A 205 11.92 15.24 -11.34
CA LEU A 205 12.22 14.53 -12.58
C LEU A 205 11.30 13.32 -12.80
N VAL A 206 10.61 12.88 -11.74
CA VAL A 206 9.64 11.78 -11.77
C VAL A 206 8.35 12.18 -11.07
N PRO A 207 7.19 11.60 -11.46
CA PRO A 207 5.93 11.80 -10.75
C PRO A 207 6.05 11.49 -9.26
N MET A 208 5.23 12.17 -8.44
CA MET A 208 5.11 11.88 -7.01
C MET A 208 4.79 10.41 -6.74
N ILE A 209 4.00 9.77 -7.61
CA ILE A 209 3.51 8.41 -7.41
C ILE A 209 4.20 7.41 -8.34
N THR A 210 4.73 6.33 -7.76
CA THR A 210 5.45 5.26 -8.45
C THR A 210 4.87 3.89 -8.08
N SER A 211 4.57 3.07 -9.08
CA SER A 211 4.20 1.66 -8.89
C SER A 211 5.34 0.74 -9.25
N VAL A 212 5.54 -0.30 -8.43
CA VAL A 212 6.44 -1.42 -8.72
C VAL A 212 5.65 -2.71 -9.01
N ALA A 213 4.32 -2.60 -9.09
CA ALA A 213 3.39 -3.71 -9.32
C ALA A 213 2.45 -3.46 -10.52
N GLY A 214 2.89 -2.66 -11.49
CA GLY A 214 2.12 -2.31 -12.69
C GLY A 214 1.07 -1.21 -12.46
N ALA A 215 0.20 -0.99 -13.45
CA ALA A 215 -0.86 0.00 -13.36
C ALA A 215 -1.95 -0.43 -12.38
N GLN A 216 -2.28 0.43 -11.41
CA GLN A 216 -3.21 0.11 -10.32
C GLN A 216 -4.13 1.31 -10.08
N LEU A 217 -5.39 1.05 -9.72
CA LEU A 217 -6.35 2.13 -9.45
C LEU A 217 -5.81 3.10 -8.40
N PHE A 218 -5.18 2.59 -7.34
CA PHE A 218 -4.58 3.37 -6.26
C PHE A 218 -3.70 4.52 -6.77
N THR A 219 -2.94 4.25 -7.85
CA THR A 219 -1.96 5.19 -8.39
C THR A 219 -2.52 6.17 -9.41
N SER A 220 -3.78 6.00 -9.81
CA SER A 220 -4.41 6.79 -10.88
C SER A 220 -5.03 8.08 -10.34
N GLY A 221 -4.54 9.24 -10.79
CA GLY A 221 -5.15 10.54 -10.52
C GLY A 221 -6.03 11.00 -11.70
N GLN A 222 -6.71 12.14 -11.53
CA GLN A 222 -7.33 12.85 -12.66
C GLN A 222 -6.28 13.53 -13.54
N LEU A 223 -5.20 14.03 -12.93
CA LEU A 223 -4.11 14.73 -13.61
C LEU A 223 -2.80 13.94 -13.57
N THR A 224 -2.65 13.10 -12.55
CA THR A 224 -1.41 12.37 -12.28
C THR A 224 -1.36 11.07 -13.08
N LEU A 225 -0.26 10.90 -13.82
CA LEU A 225 0.15 9.62 -14.37
C LEU A 225 1.24 9.01 -13.51
N PRO A 226 1.07 7.77 -13.03
CA PRO A 226 2.07 7.12 -12.21
C PRO A 226 3.27 6.69 -13.03
N LEU A 227 4.45 6.76 -12.42
CA LEU A 227 5.62 6.06 -12.93
C LEU A 227 5.47 4.57 -12.64
N SER A 228 5.66 3.70 -13.63
CA SER A 228 5.74 2.25 -13.41
C SER A 228 7.17 1.79 -13.64
N ILE A 229 7.76 1.13 -12.65
CA ILE A 229 9.12 0.58 -12.73
C ILE A 229 9.14 -0.92 -12.43
N ALA A 230 10.12 -1.62 -12.99
CA ALA A 230 10.34 -3.03 -12.68
C ALA A 230 10.92 -3.20 -11.27
N PRO A 231 10.55 -4.26 -10.52
CA PRO A 231 11.17 -4.58 -9.24
C PRO A 231 12.64 -5.02 -9.40
N ALA A 232 13.36 -5.12 -8.28
CA ALA A 232 14.65 -5.82 -8.25
C ALA A 232 14.48 -7.28 -8.74
N PRO A 233 15.53 -7.95 -9.26
CA PRO A 233 16.92 -7.52 -9.35
C PRO A 233 17.23 -6.57 -10.52
N THR A 234 16.23 -6.06 -11.26
CA THR A 234 16.47 -5.02 -12.27
C THR A 234 17.22 -3.84 -11.64
N GLY A 235 18.35 -3.47 -12.23
CA GLY A 235 19.16 -2.35 -11.74
C GLY A 235 18.42 -1.02 -11.90
N LEU A 236 18.64 -0.08 -10.99
CA LEU A 236 18.01 1.24 -11.05
C LEU A 236 18.40 2.00 -12.34
N ASN A 237 19.63 1.80 -12.81
CA ASN A 237 20.12 2.32 -14.09
C ASN A 237 19.41 1.72 -15.33
N GLN A 238 18.62 0.66 -15.16
CA GLN A 238 17.87 -0.01 -16.22
C GLN A 238 16.37 0.32 -16.19
N VAL A 239 15.81 0.82 -15.08
CA VAL A 239 14.35 1.02 -14.97
C VAL A 239 13.82 2.14 -15.88
N LEU A 240 14.65 3.15 -16.16
CA LEU A 240 14.34 4.27 -17.08
C LEU A 240 15.35 4.38 -18.22
N ALA A 241 16.13 3.34 -18.50
CA ALA A 241 17.17 3.38 -19.52
C ALA A 241 16.56 3.62 -20.91
N LEU A 242 17.12 4.59 -21.64
CA LEU A 242 16.80 4.79 -23.06
C LEU A 242 17.24 3.59 -23.88
N GLN A 243 16.27 2.84 -24.39
CA GLN A 243 16.50 1.67 -25.23
C GLN A 243 16.81 2.09 -26.67
N GLY A 244 17.58 1.26 -27.39
CA GLY A 244 17.91 1.49 -28.81
C GLY A 244 19.15 2.36 -29.05
N TYR A 245 19.82 2.81 -27.99
CA TYR A 245 21.11 3.49 -28.06
C TYR A 245 22.23 2.62 -27.47
N ASN A 246 23.40 2.62 -28.10
CA ASN A 246 24.61 1.89 -27.67
C ASN A 246 25.88 2.71 -28.00
N SER A 247 27.05 2.11 -27.76
CA SER A 247 28.36 2.76 -27.93
C SER A 247 28.87 2.87 -29.38
N THR A 248 28.14 2.37 -30.38
CA THR A 248 28.58 2.48 -31.78
C THR A 248 28.48 3.91 -32.29
N SER A 249 29.38 4.34 -33.18
CA SER A 249 29.38 5.71 -33.72
C SER A 249 28.05 6.07 -34.40
N ALA A 250 27.45 5.12 -35.12
CA ALA A 250 26.13 5.32 -35.73
C ALA A 250 25.02 5.54 -34.69
N SER A 251 25.09 4.84 -33.55
CA SER A 251 24.15 5.05 -32.45
C SER A 251 24.37 6.38 -31.73
N GLN A 252 25.62 6.79 -31.53
CA GLN A 252 25.95 8.08 -30.95
C GLN A 252 25.48 9.22 -31.86
N ALA A 253 25.67 9.10 -33.18
CA ALA A 253 25.14 10.05 -34.16
C ALA A 253 23.61 10.14 -34.12
N ARG A 254 22.90 9.00 -34.01
CA ARG A 254 21.43 9.00 -33.83
C ARG A 254 21.01 9.66 -32.52
N ARG A 255 21.77 9.48 -31.44
CA ARG A 255 21.50 10.11 -30.15
C ARG A 255 21.69 11.63 -30.21
N ALA A 256 22.75 12.08 -30.87
CA ALA A 256 23.00 13.50 -31.13
C ALA A 256 21.86 14.12 -31.95
N ALA A 257 21.50 13.52 -33.09
CA ALA A 257 20.39 14.00 -33.91
C ALA A 257 19.04 14.03 -33.15
N PHE A 258 18.78 13.03 -32.29
CA PHE A 258 17.59 13.04 -31.45
C PHE A 258 17.59 14.20 -30.44
N ASN A 259 18.74 14.49 -29.82
CA ASN A 259 18.86 15.64 -28.92
C ASN A 259 18.68 16.96 -29.68
N ASP A 260 19.23 17.09 -30.88
CA ASP A 260 19.07 18.28 -31.72
C ASP A 260 17.59 18.51 -32.09
N LEU A 261 16.89 17.46 -32.53
CA LEU A 261 15.46 17.53 -32.86
C LEU A 261 14.59 18.01 -31.70
N ARG A 262 14.95 17.63 -30.45
CA ARG A 262 14.23 18.06 -29.25
C ARG A 262 14.32 19.58 -29.01
N THR A 263 15.30 20.25 -29.61
CA THR A 263 15.50 21.70 -29.49
C THR A 263 14.91 22.49 -30.66
N TYR A 264 14.35 21.81 -31.66
CA TYR A 264 13.80 22.42 -32.86
C TYR A 264 12.33 22.86 -32.65
N ASP A 265 11.95 24.00 -33.25
CA ASP A 265 10.57 24.52 -33.31
C ASP A 265 9.84 24.65 -31.95
N LEU A 266 10.58 25.07 -30.92
CA LEU A 266 10.05 25.30 -29.58
C LEU A 266 9.08 26.50 -29.49
N ASN A 267 8.83 27.22 -30.59
CA ASN A 267 7.82 28.27 -30.64
C ASN A 267 6.39 27.69 -30.62
N HIS A 268 6.21 26.44 -31.03
CA HIS A 268 4.92 25.76 -30.96
C HIS A 268 4.73 25.11 -29.59
N GLN A 269 3.70 25.52 -28.84
CA GLN A 269 3.47 25.09 -27.44
C GLN A 269 3.44 23.57 -27.24
N LEU A 270 2.78 22.82 -28.15
CA LEU A 270 2.75 21.35 -28.05
C LEU A 270 4.12 20.70 -28.29
N ILE A 271 4.95 21.28 -29.18
CA ILE A 271 6.30 20.78 -29.46
C ILE A 271 7.19 21.09 -28.26
N ALA A 272 7.13 22.32 -27.74
CA ALA A 272 7.84 22.71 -26.53
C ALA A 272 7.49 21.83 -25.33
N ALA A 273 6.21 21.55 -25.09
CA ALA A 273 5.77 20.67 -24.02
C ALA A 273 6.29 19.23 -24.19
N ALA A 274 6.16 18.65 -25.39
CA ALA A 274 6.66 17.30 -25.68
C ALA A 274 8.19 17.20 -25.53
N SER A 275 8.92 18.23 -25.99
CA SER A 275 10.36 18.34 -25.85
C SER A 275 10.80 18.49 -24.39
N HIS A 276 10.07 19.27 -23.59
CA HIS A 276 10.33 19.42 -22.16
C HIS A 276 10.15 18.11 -21.40
N ILE A 277 9.04 17.39 -21.63
CA ILE A 277 8.79 16.09 -20.98
C ILE A 277 9.85 15.06 -21.37
N THR A 278 10.22 15.03 -22.66
CA THR A 278 11.27 14.12 -23.15
C THR A 278 12.61 14.42 -22.49
N GLU A 279 12.94 15.70 -22.27
CA GLU A 279 14.15 16.08 -21.55
C GLU A 279 14.12 15.67 -20.09
N GLN A 280 13.00 15.88 -19.39
CA GLN A 280 12.83 15.43 -18.01
C GLN A 280 13.03 13.91 -17.88
N ALA A 281 12.51 13.12 -18.83
CA ALA A 281 12.71 11.68 -18.84
C ALA A 281 14.19 11.28 -19.04
N ILE A 282 14.92 12.00 -19.90
CA ILE A 282 16.37 11.79 -20.07
C ILE A 282 17.13 12.15 -18.79
N GLN A 283 16.78 13.28 -18.17
CA GLN A 283 17.38 13.73 -16.92
C GLN A 283 17.12 12.73 -15.78
N ALA A 284 15.89 12.22 -15.64
CA ALA A 284 15.56 11.17 -14.70
C ALA A 284 16.39 9.90 -14.96
N SER A 285 16.49 9.47 -16.22
CA SER A 285 17.31 8.32 -16.62
C SER A 285 18.78 8.51 -16.21
N ASN A 286 19.35 9.68 -16.48
CA ASN A 286 20.72 10.05 -16.12
C ASN A 286 20.92 10.07 -14.61
N ALA A 287 19.96 10.64 -13.86
CA ALA A 287 19.99 10.67 -12.41
C ALA A 287 20.08 9.25 -11.82
N LEU A 288 19.47 8.24 -12.48
CA LEU A 288 19.49 6.85 -12.04
C LEU A 288 20.66 6.00 -12.57
N GLN A 289 21.49 6.51 -13.49
CA GLN A 289 22.60 5.74 -14.08
C GLN A 289 23.66 5.34 -13.04
N SER A 290 23.99 6.26 -12.13
CA SER A 290 24.90 6.01 -11.02
C SER A 290 24.13 6.12 -9.71
N TYR A 291 24.15 5.03 -8.93
CA TYR A 291 23.46 4.95 -7.65
C TYR A 291 24.24 4.09 -6.68
N GLN A 292 24.18 4.47 -5.41
CA GLN A 292 24.64 3.61 -4.32
C GLN A 292 23.56 2.55 -4.06
N GLU A 293 23.99 1.30 -3.92
CA GLU A 293 23.11 0.20 -3.56
C GLU A 293 22.54 0.36 -2.13
N VAL A 294 21.44 -0.33 -1.83
CA VAL A 294 20.94 -0.46 -0.45
C VAL A 294 21.94 -1.26 0.40
N THR A 295 21.96 -1.02 1.71
CA THR A 295 22.90 -1.66 2.63
C THR A 295 22.29 -2.90 3.28
N VAL A 296 20.99 -2.87 3.58
CA VAL A 296 20.28 -3.99 4.19
C VAL A 296 20.02 -5.09 3.15
N THR A 297 20.16 -6.35 3.58
CA THR A 297 19.80 -7.52 2.77
C THR A 297 18.28 -7.67 2.71
N PHE A 298 17.72 -7.58 1.50
CA PHE A 298 16.31 -7.86 1.25
C PHE A 298 16.10 -9.34 0.89
N PRO A 299 15.00 -9.98 1.32
CA PRO A 299 14.67 -11.35 0.91
C PRO A 299 14.44 -11.40 -0.60
N ASN A 300 15.05 -12.38 -1.30
CA ASN A 300 14.84 -12.58 -2.74
C ASN A 300 13.47 -13.22 -3.02
N THR A 301 12.43 -12.41 -2.92
CA THR A 301 11.04 -12.81 -3.09
C THR A 301 10.28 -11.69 -3.82
N THR A 302 9.09 -11.96 -4.36
CA THR A 302 8.24 -10.97 -5.05
C THR A 302 8.13 -9.63 -4.32
N LEU A 303 7.78 -9.62 -3.03
CA LEU A 303 7.64 -8.37 -2.28
C LEU A 303 8.98 -7.79 -1.82
N GLY A 304 9.95 -8.63 -1.42
CA GLY A 304 11.29 -8.17 -1.04
C GLY A 304 12.00 -7.43 -2.17
N ASN A 305 11.84 -7.91 -3.40
CA ASN A 305 12.37 -7.27 -4.59
C ASN A 305 11.67 -5.95 -4.95
N GLN A 306 10.37 -5.84 -4.72
CA GLN A 306 9.63 -4.57 -4.88
C GLN A 306 10.09 -3.53 -3.87
N LEU A 307 10.14 -3.88 -2.58
CA LEU A 307 10.55 -2.96 -1.51
C LEU A 307 12.03 -2.58 -1.61
N LYS A 308 12.91 -3.49 -2.07
CA LYS A 308 14.30 -3.16 -2.41
C LYS A 308 14.37 -2.07 -3.48
N GLN A 309 13.53 -2.17 -4.51
CA GLN A 309 13.49 -1.18 -5.58
C GLN A 309 12.95 0.17 -5.09
N VAL A 310 11.94 0.16 -4.22
CA VAL A 310 11.45 1.38 -3.56
C VAL A 310 12.57 2.04 -2.74
N ALA A 311 13.30 1.27 -1.92
CA ALA A 311 14.39 1.81 -1.11
C ALA A 311 15.51 2.44 -1.96
N ARG A 312 15.82 1.86 -3.13
CA ARG A 312 16.75 2.45 -4.11
C ARG A 312 16.23 3.78 -4.67
N MET A 313 14.94 3.87 -5.02
CA MET A 313 14.31 5.10 -5.50
C MET A 313 14.36 6.20 -4.43
N ILE A 314 14.01 5.87 -3.18
CA ILE A 314 14.06 6.80 -2.04
C ILE A 314 15.48 7.33 -1.81
N LYS A 315 16.50 6.47 -1.96
CA LYS A 315 17.90 6.89 -1.86
C LYS A 315 18.30 7.95 -2.89
N LYS A 316 17.64 7.95 -4.06
CA LYS A 316 17.83 8.92 -5.15
C LYS A 316 16.88 10.13 -5.11
N ARG A 317 16.06 10.29 -4.06
CA ARG A 317 15.08 11.38 -3.95
C ARG A 317 15.64 12.78 -4.22
N THR A 318 16.86 13.07 -3.74
CA THR A 318 17.51 14.37 -3.93
C THR A 318 17.90 14.58 -5.39
N ASP A 319 18.50 13.57 -6.02
CA ASP A 319 18.89 13.62 -7.43
C ASP A 319 17.66 13.66 -8.37
N LEU A 320 16.53 13.15 -7.90
CA LEU A 320 15.25 13.16 -8.60
C LEU A 320 14.39 14.41 -8.32
N GLY A 321 14.83 15.29 -7.42
CA GLY A 321 14.11 16.53 -7.08
C GLY A 321 12.75 16.31 -6.39
N VAL A 322 12.59 15.22 -5.63
CA VAL A 322 11.32 14.83 -4.98
C VAL A 322 11.41 14.93 -3.46
N ASN A 323 10.48 15.69 -2.85
CA ASN A 323 10.30 15.81 -1.40
C ASN A 323 9.12 14.97 -0.90
N ARG A 324 8.20 14.60 -1.78
CA ARG A 324 7.04 13.78 -1.48
C ARG A 324 6.95 12.65 -2.47
N GLN A 325 6.84 11.42 -1.98
CA GLN A 325 6.69 10.24 -2.84
C GLN A 325 5.65 9.26 -2.30
N ILE A 326 4.89 8.66 -3.21
CA ILE A 326 3.94 7.59 -2.91
C ILE A 326 4.36 6.37 -3.72
N PHE A 327 4.54 5.24 -3.06
CA PHE A 327 4.91 3.99 -3.69
C PHE A 327 3.81 2.95 -3.54
N PHE A 328 3.60 2.16 -4.59
CA PHE A 328 2.69 1.02 -4.55
C PHE A 328 3.44 -0.28 -4.85
N CYS A 329 3.29 -1.23 -3.93
CA CYS A 329 3.75 -2.60 -4.03
C CYS A 329 2.57 -3.54 -3.81
N GLN A 330 2.66 -4.75 -4.35
CA GLN A 330 1.60 -5.75 -4.20
C GLN A 330 2.17 -7.14 -4.00
N LEU A 331 1.50 -7.90 -3.14
CA LEU A 331 1.65 -9.34 -3.04
C LEU A 331 0.26 -9.99 -3.16
N GLY A 332 0.10 -10.88 -4.14
CA GLY A 332 -1.12 -11.68 -4.30
C GLY A 332 -1.01 -13.06 -3.66
N GLY A 333 -2.10 -13.83 -3.74
CA GLY A 333 -2.17 -15.21 -3.25
C GLY A 333 -2.94 -15.36 -1.94
N PHE A 334 -3.45 -14.26 -1.36
CA PHE A 334 -4.25 -14.31 -0.15
C PHE A 334 -5.65 -14.90 -0.38
N ASP A 335 -6.00 -15.22 -1.64
CA ASP A 335 -7.26 -15.86 -1.98
C ASP A 335 -7.33 -17.35 -1.62
N THR A 336 -7.27 -17.62 -0.31
CA THR A 336 -7.11 -18.96 0.24
C THR A 336 -8.44 -19.60 0.61
N HIS A 337 -9.12 -20.19 -0.37
CA HIS A 337 -10.27 -21.06 -0.14
C HIS A 337 -9.88 -22.50 0.25
N GLN A 338 -8.60 -22.86 0.09
CA GLN A 338 -8.03 -24.16 0.43
C GLN A 338 -6.56 -24.00 0.86
N ASN A 339 -6.00 -25.01 1.53
CA ASN A 339 -4.63 -25.05 2.03
C ASN A 339 -4.18 -23.76 2.76
N GLN A 340 -5.12 -23.08 3.43
CA GLN A 340 -4.87 -21.76 3.97
C GLN A 340 -3.73 -21.72 5.00
N PRO A 341 -3.57 -22.67 5.95
CA PRO A 341 -2.51 -22.61 6.94
C PRO A 341 -1.11 -22.50 6.33
N SER A 342 -0.83 -23.28 5.28
CA SER A 342 0.47 -23.27 4.60
C SER A 342 0.65 -22.03 3.71
N THR A 343 -0.36 -21.70 2.91
CA THR A 343 -0.31 -20.56 1.98
C THR A 343 -0.22 -19.23 2.74
N HIS A 344 -1.09 -19.01 3.73
CA HIS A 344 -1.13 -17.77 4.52
C HIS A 344 0.15 -17.58 5.35
N ASN A 345 0.69 -18.64 5.96
CA ASN A 345 1.97 -18.60 6.66
C ASN A 345 3.11 -18.17 5.72
N SER A 346 3.18 -18.74 4.52
CA SER A 346 4.22 -18.40 3.53
C SER A 346 4.12 -16.96 3.05
N LEU A 347 2.90 -16.47 2.82
CA LEU A 347 2.65 -15.09 2.40
C LEU A 347 2.97 -14.09 3.51
N LEU A 348 2.50 -14.32 4.74
CA LEU A 348 2.81 -13.44 5.88
C LEU A 348 4.31 -13.44 6.20
N LEU A 349 5.00 -14.56 6.04
CA LEU A 349 6.45 -14.61 6.18
C LEU A 349 7.13 -13.68 5.17
N GLN A 350 6.72 -13.75 3.91
CA GLN A 350 7.25 -12.88 2.88
C GLN A 350 7.01 -11.39 3.18
N VAL A 351 5.80 -11.06 3.63
CA VAL A 351 5.43 -9.69 4.03
C VAL A 351 6.28 -9.21 5.20
N SER A 352 6.36 -10.00 6.26
CA SER A 352 7.14 -9.69 7.46
C SER A 352 8.61 -9.42 7.15
N GLN A 353 9.27 -10.33 6.43
CA GLN A 353 10.70 -10.22 6.15
C GLN A 353 11.01 -9.06 5.21
N ALA A 354 10.14 -8.80 4.21
CA ALA A 354 10.33 -7.70 3.27
C ALA A 354 10.08 -6.34 3.93
N MET A 355 9.02 -6.19 4.72
CA MET A 355 8.69 -4.97 5.45
C MET A 355 9.73 -4.66 6.54
N ARG A 356 10.28 -5.68 7.21
CA ARG A 356 11.39 -5.49 8.17
C ARG A 356 12.65 -4.99 7.47
N ALA A 357 13.08 -5.64 6.39
CA ALA A 357 14.26 -5.21 5.63
C ALA A 357 14.12 -3.78 5.09
N PHE A 358 12.92 -3.41 4.63
CA PHE A 358 12.64 -2.04 4.19
C PHE A 358 12.74 -1.03 5.33
N TYR A 359 12.12 -1.31 6.48
CA TYR A 359 12.23 -0.44 7.66
C TYR A 359 13.69 -0.27 8.09
N ASP A 360 14.46 -1.35 8.19
CA ASP A 360 15.87 -1.32 8.58
C ASP A 360 16.69 -0.50 7.58
N GLU A 361 16.42 -0.58 6.28
CA GLU A 361 17.08 0.25 5.26
C GLU A 361 16.71 1.73 5.40
N MET A 362 15.46 2.05 5.77
CA MET A 362 15.08 3.44 6.06
C MET A 362 15.78 3.97 7.31
N VAL A 363 16.05 3.13 8.32
CA VAL A 363 16.90 3.49 9.47
C VAL A 363 18.32 3.81 8.99
N VAL A 364 18.93 2.94 8.19
CA VAL A 364 20.28 3.15 7.64
C VAL A 364 20.37 4.42 6.78
N GLN A 365 19.32 4.75 6.03
CA GLN A 365 19.25 5.98 5.23
C GLN A 365 18.92 7.24 6.06
N GLY A 366 18.64 7.11 7.36
CA GLY A 366 18.26 8.23 8.22
C GLY A 366 16.87 8.79 7.94
N LEU A 367 15.94 7.93 7.47
CA LEU A 367 14.61 8.30 6.98
C LEU A 367 13.46 7.54 7.67
N ALA A 368 13.72 6.77 8.72
CA ALA A 368 12.70 5.97 9.39
C ALA A 368 11.50 6.80 9.88
N ASN A 369 11.70 8.07 10.25
CA ASN A 369 10.64 9.01 10.64
C ASN A 369 10.01 9.78 9.46
N LYS A 370 10.57 9.62 8.27
CA LYS A 370 10.14 10.27 7.02
C LYS A 370 9.50 9.29 6.04
N VAL A 371 9.39 8.01 6.40
CA VAL A 371 8.75 7.00 5.56
C VAL A 371 7.77 6.19 6.39
N VAL A 372 6.53 6.11 5.91
CA VAL A 372 5.49 5.26 6.47
C VAL A 372 5.19 4.16 5.47
N GLN A 373 5.45 2.91 5.88
CA GLN A 373 4.95 1.75 5.15
C GLN A 373 3.68 1.26 5.84
N PHE A 374 2.70 0.89 5.04
CA PHE A 374 1.40 0.44 5.54
C PHE A 374 0.84 -0.60 4.57
N TRP A 375 0.06 -1.53 5.10
CA TRP A 375 -0.62 -2.49 4.25
C TRP A 375 -2.10 -2.18 4.07
N MET A 376 -2.64 -2.71 2.99
CA MET A 376 -4.07 -2.75 2.69
C MET A 376 -4.41 -4.14 2.16
N THR A 377 -5.68 -4.50 2.21
CA THR A 377 -6.22 -5.71 1.59
C THR A 377 -7.66 -5.41 1.20
N ASP A 378 -8.24 -6.13 0.24
CA ASP A 378 -9.62 -5.91 -0.21
C ASP A 378 -10.65 -6.13 0.91
N PHE A 379 -10.44 -7.12 1.78
CA PHE A 379 -11.29 -7.41 2.92
C PHE A 379 -10.63 -8.39 3.90
N ASN A 380 -11.35 -8.78 4.96
CA ASN A 380 -10.99 -9.92 5.80
C ASN A 380 -11.55 -11.24 5.26
N ARG A 381 -11.07 -12.36 5.81
CA ARG A 381 -11.61 -13.69 5.59
C ARG A 381 -12.65 -14.02 6.67
N THR A 382 -13.57 -14.95 6.39
CA THR A 382 -14.59 -15.38 7.35
C THR A 382 -13.95 -15.95 8.61
N PHE A 383 -14.53 -15.62 9.77
CA PHE A 383 -14.07 -16.14 11.06
C PHE A 383 -14.34 -17.63 11.20
N ASN A 384 -15.53 -18.09 10.77
CA ASN A 384 -15.87 -19.50 10.61
C ASN A 384 -15.21 -20.03 9.33
N PRO A 385 -14.25 -20.97 9.40
CA PRO A 385 -13.57 -21.49 8.22
C PRO A 385 -14.51 -22.25 7.26
N ALA A 386 -14.05 -22.45 6.02
CA ALA A 386 -14.65 -23.33 5.03
C ALA A 386 -13.80 -24.60 4.86
N GLY A 387 -14.45 -25.73 4.60
CA GLY A 387 -13.77 -27.01 4.37
C GLY A 387 -13.06 -27.55 5.62
N SER A 388 -12.24 -28.59 5.42
CA SER A 388 -11.42 -29.22 6.46
C SER A 388 -10.22 -29.92 5.84
N GLY A 389 -9.19 -30.23 6.63
CA GLY A 389 -7.99 -30.93 6.14
C GLY A 389 -7.24 -30.12 5.07
N SER A 390 -6.80 -30.76 3.98
CA SER A 390 -6.13 -30.04 2.86
C SER A 390 -7.05 -29.05 2.13
N SER A 391 -8.37 -29.24 2.23
CA SER A 391 -9.38 -28.33 1.68
C SER A 391 -9.76 -27.19 2.63
N VAL A 392 -9.09 -27.07 3.79
CA VAL A 392 -9.39 -25.98 4.71
C VAL A 392 -8.96 -24.64 4.13
N GLY A 393 -9.91 -23.70 4.12
CA GLY A 393 -9.66 -22.30 3.83
C GLY A 393 -10.73 -21.42 4.44
N SER A 394 -10.91 -20.24 3.88
CA SER A 394 -11.88 -19.29 4.39
C SER A 394 -12.48 -18.47 3.25
N ASP A 395 -13.69 -17.99 3.43
CA ASP A 395 -14.44 -17.23 2.44
C ASP A 395 -14.28 -15.72 2.65
N HIS A 396 -14.96 -14.94 1.81
CA HIS A 396 -14.89 -13.50 1.82
C HIS A 396 -15.68 -12.90 3.01
N ALA A 397 -15.07 -11.93 3.68
CA ALA A 397 -15.66 -11.15 4.77
C ALA A 397 -15.46 -9.64 4.54
N TRP A 398 -15.31 -8.86 5.62
CA TRP A 398 -15.43 -7.40 5.55
C TRP A 398 -14.31 -6.69 6.33
N GLY A 399 -14.50 -6.33 7.61
CA GLY A 399 -13.53 -5.59 8.42
C GLY A 399 -12.27 -6.37 8.78
N ASN A 400 -11.09 -5.77 8.58
CA ASN A 400 -9.74 -6.36 8.78
C ASN A 400 -8.89 -5.54 9.77
N HIS A 401 -7.73 -6.06 10.17
CA HIS A 401 -6.72 -5.37 10.97
C HIS A 401 -5.53 -4.97 10.09
N LEU A 402 -5.26 -3.67 10.01
CA LEU A 402 -4.21 -3.12 9.15
C LEU A 402 -2.97 -2.72 9.97
N ILE A 403 -1.77 -2.94 9.41
CA ILE A 403 -0.49 -2.64 10.05
C ILE A 403 0.13 -1.42 9.39
N VAL A 404 0.67 -0.54 10.23
CA VAL A 404 1.46 0.65 9.85
C VAL A 404 2.80 0.58 10.57
N ILE A 405 3.90 0.82 9.86
CA ILE A 405 5.26 0.80 10.41
C ILE A 405 6.00 2.09 10.03
N SER A 406 6.56 2.77 11.03
CA SER A 406 7.37 3.99 10.89
C SER A 406 7.89 4.44 12.26
N ASP A 407 8.95 5.25 12.29
CA ASP A 407 9.27 6.04 13.49
C ASP A 407 8.25 7.15 13.77
N ALA A 408 7.40 7.49 12.79
CA ALA A 408 6.31 8.45 12.98
C ALA A 408 5.08 7.86 13.67
N VAL A 409 5.05 6.54 13.92
CA VAL A 409 3.98 5.90 14.70
C VAL A 409 3.93 6.53 16.10
N THR A 410 2.74 6.95 16.51
CA THR A 410 2.54 7.64 17.79
C THR A 410 2.93 6.76 18.98
N ALA A 411 2.46 5.52 18.95
CA ALA A 411 2.76 4.48 19.91
C ALA A 411 2.34 3.13 19.34
N SER A 412 2.99 2.05 19.78
CA SER A 412 2.51 0.69 19.49
C SER A 412 1.25 0.39 20.29
N ASP A 413 0.12 0.47 19.61
CA ASP A 413 -1.21 0.26 20.17
C ASP A 413 -2.21 -0.13 19.08
N PHE A 414 -3.43 -0.44 19.51
CA PHE A 414 -4.58 -0.54 18.62
C PHE A 414 -5.19 0.84 18.36
N TYR A 415 -5.50 1.10 17.10
CA TYR A 415 -6.17 2.31 16.64
C TYR A 415 -7.44 1.95 15.87
N GLY A 416 -8.28 2.95 15.61
CA GLY A 416 -9.59 2.74 14.99
C GLY A 416 -10.75 3.20 15.89
N MET A 417 -11.96 3.02 15.39
CA MET A 417 -13.19 3.38 16.09
C MET A 417 -13.67 2.25 16.98
N ASN A 418 -14.19 2.61 18.15
CA ASN A 418 -14.72 1.64 19.10
C ASN A 418 -16.01 0.98 18.55
N THR A 419 -16.15 -0.31 18.83
CA THR A 419 -17.41 -1.04 18.69
C THR A 419 -18.35 -0.71 19.85
N SER A 420 -19.54 -1.32 19.86
CA SER A 420 -20.49 -1.20 20.98
C SER A 420 -19.94 -1.70 22.32
N ASN A 421 -18.88 -2.52 22.32
CA ASN A 421 -18.23 -3.00 23.55
C ASN A 421 -17.23 -1.99 24.14
N GLY A 422 -17.06 -0.81 23.52
CA GLY A 422 -16.16 0.23 24.01
C GLY A 422 -14.70 0.06 23.60
N THR A 423 -14.37 -0.96 22.80
CA THR A 423 -13.01 -1.24 22.32
C THR A 423 -12.91 -1.17 20.79
N PRO A 424 -11.74 -0.88 20.20
CA PRO A 424 -11.59 -0.83 18.75
C PRO A 424 -11.52 -2.22 18.08
N PHE A 425 -11.45 -3.31 18.85
CA PHE A 425 -11.39 -4.67 18.34
C PHE A 425 -12.81 -5.29 18.24
N PRO A 426 -13.15 -6.04 17.18
CA PRO A 426 -14.48 -6.61 17.00
C PRO A 426 -14.79 -7.67 18.05
N THR A 427 -16.07 -7.75 18.41
CA THR A 427 -16.64 -8.84 19.19
C THR A 427 -16.70 -10.09 18.31
N LEU A 428 -15.85 -11.08 18.59
CA LEU A 428 -15.69 -12.30 17.81
C LEU A 428 -16.80 -13.32 18.14
N ALA A 429 -18.06 -12.89 18.04
CA ALA A 429 -19.22 -13.71 18.34
C ALA A 429 -20.10 -13.85 17.10
N PHE A 430 -20.42 -15.08 16.73
CA PHE A 430 -21.42 -15.34 15.69
C PHE A 430 -22.76 -14.77 16.12
N ASN A 431 -23.46 -14.10 15.21
CA ASN A 431 -24.67 -13.35 15.54
C ASN A 431 -24.47 -12.25 16.59
N GLY A 432 -23.22 -11.89 16.89
CA GLY A 432 -22.87 -10.82 17.82
C GLY A 432 -23.18 -9.43 17.26
N PRO A 433 -22.90 -8.36 18.01
CA PRO A 433 -23.18 -6.98 17.59
C PRO A 433 -22.37 -6.54 16.37
N ASP A 434 -21.20 -7.14 16.14
CA ASP A 434 -20.30 -6.81 15.04
C ASP A 434 -20.39 -7.79 13.87
N ASP A 435 -21.20 -8.84 13.94
CA ASP A 435 -21.35 -9.84 12.87
C ASP A 435 -22.46 -9.44 11.88
N ALA A 436 -22.09 -9.22 10.62
CA ALA A 436 -23.05 -8.93 9.56
C ALA A 436 -24.02 -10.11 9.30
N ASP A 437 -23.62 -11.33 9.65
CA ASP A 437 -24.41 -12.52 9.39
C ASP A 437 -25.53 -12.75 10.43
N SER A 438 -26.39 -13.73 10.14
CA SER A 438 -27.50 -14.15 11.01
C SER A 438 -27.81 -15.63 10.87
N GLY A 439 -28.37 -16.22 11.93
CA GLY A 439 -28.79 -17.62 11.97
C GLY A 439 -27.64 -18.60 12.23
N SER A 440 -27.92 -19.88 12.00
CA SER A 440 -26.99 -20.99 12.25
C SER A 440 -25.79 -21.03 11.31
N ASN A 441 -25.86 -20.30 10.19
CA ASN A 441 -24.82 -20.29 9.15
C ASN A 441 -23.94 -19.04 9.21
N ALA A 442 -23.95 -18.31 10.33
CA ALA A 442 -23.09 -17.16 10.52
C ALA A 442 -21.62 -17.50 10.29
N ARG A 443 -20.94 -16.67 9.49
CA ARG A 443 -19.55 -16.88 9.08
C ARG A 443 -18.59 -15.95 9.82
N GLY A 444 -19.10 -15.01 10.61
CA GLY A 444 -18.31 -14.01 11.32
C GLY A 444 -17.71 -13.04 10.32
N ARG A 445 -18.59 -12.26 9.70
CA ARG A 445 -18.21 -11.18 8.77
C ARG A 445 -18.30 -9.86 9.51
N TRP A 446 -17.18 -9.44 10.08
CA TRP A 446 -17.15 -8.28 10.96
C TRP A 446 -17.52 -6.99 10.22
N ILE A 447 -18.55 -6.31 10.67
CA ILE A 447 -18.91 -4.97 10.20
C ILE A 447 -17.77 -4.04 10.65
N PRO A 448 -17.10 -3.33 9.72
CA PRO A 448 -16.05 -2.40 10.08
C PRO A 448 -16.59 -1.30 10.97
N THR A 449 -15.79 -0.87 11.95
CA THR A 449 -16.03 0.36 12.70
C THR A 449 -15.19 1.50 12.15
N THR A 450 -14.08 1.18 11.50
CA THR A 450 -13.16 2.12 10.88
C THR A 450 -13.26 2.01 9.36
N SER A 451 -13.43 3.13 8.66
CA SER A 451 -13.48 3.14 7.20
C SER A 451 -12.09 3.19 6.58
N VAL A 452 -11.97 2.70 5.34
CA VAL A 452 -10.78 2.92 4.50
C VAL A 452 -10.46 4.41 4.39
N GLU A 453 -11.48 5.27 4.34
CA GLU A 453 -11.31 6.73 4.26
C GLU A 453 -10.65 7.30 5.52
N GLN A 454 -11.07 6.90 6.73
CA GLN A 454 -10.43 7.34 7.98
C GLN A 454 -8.97 6.86 8.07
N TYR A 455 -8.71 5.61 7.67
CA TYR A 455 -7.37 5.04 7.61
C TYR A 455 -6.46 5.83 6.65
N ALA A 456 -6.92 6.05 5.42
CA ALA A 456 -6.17 6.76 4.39
C ALA A 456 -6.03 8.27 4.69
N ALA A 457 -7.04 8.90 5.30
CA ALA A 457 -6.99 10.31 5.68
C ALA A 457 -5.94 10.59 6.76
N THR A 458 -5.78 9.68 7.72
CA THR A 458 -4.72 9.77 8.73
C THR A 458 -3.33 9.70 8.08
N LEU A 459 -3.13 8.78 7.13
CA LEU A 459 -1.89 8.70 6.33
C LEU A 459 -1.65 9.96 5.49
N ALA A 460 -2.69 10.47 4.83
CA ALA A 460 -2.62 11.66 3.99
C ALA A 460 -2.30 12.93 4.80
N LYS A 461 -2.84 13.05 6.01
CA LYS A 461 -2.53 14.15 6.93
C LYS A 461 -1.04 14.14 7.28
N TRP A 462 -0.51 12.98 7.68
CA TRP A 462 0.92 12.83 7.95
C TRP A 462 1.76 13.14 6.70
N PHE A 463 1.30 12.78 5.51
CA PHE A 463 2.01 13.07 4.27
C PHE A 463 2.05 14.58 3.93
N GLY A 464 1.13 15.37 4.49
CA GLY A 464 1.05 16.83 4.30
C GLY A 464 -0.15 17.30 3.49
N LEU A 465 -1.16 16.45 3.26
CA LEU A 465 -2.41 16.89 2.65
C LEU A 465 -3.15 17.84 3.62
N PRO A 466 -3.46 19.09 3.22
CA PRO A 466 -4.20 20.01 4.06
C PRO A 466 -5.59 19.47 4.40
N GLN A 467 -6.09 19.79 5.60
CA GLN A 467 -7.44 19.38 6.02
C GLN A 467 -8.53 19.86 5.04
N SER A 468 -8.35 21.03 4.44
CA SER A 468 -9.27 21.58 3.43
C SER A 468 -9.36 20.74 2.15
N ASP A 469 -8.32 19.97 1.83
CA ASP A 469 -8.29 19.09 0.65
C ASP A 469 -8.81 17.68 0.95
N MET A 470 -9.00 17.32 2.23
CA MET A 470 -9.45 15.98 2.63
C MET A 470 -10.75 15.55 1.92
N PRO A 471 -11.81 16.37 1.83
CA PRO A 471 -13.04 15.95 1.14
C PRO A 471 -12.87 15.71 -0.37
N ALA A 472 -11.86 16.33 -0.99
CA ALA A 472 -11.59 16.10 -2.40
C ALA A 472 -10.85 14.77 -2.65
N VAL A 473 -10.03 14.34 -1.71
CA VAL A 473 -9.35 13.05 -1.76
C VAL A 473 -10.22 11.93 -1.18
N PHE A 474 -11.01 12.21 -0.15
CA PHE A 474 -11.85 11.28 0.62
C PHE A 474 -13.29 11.83 0.72
N PRO A 475 -14.14 11.60 -0.29
CA PRO A 475 -15.43 12.29 -0.40
C PRO A 475 -16.46 11.97 0.69
N LYS A 476 -16.32 10.86 1.43
CA LYS A 476 -17.22 10.50 2.55
C LYS A 476 -16.57 10.72 3.90
N ILE A 477 -15.39 11.33 3.97
CA ILE A 477 -14.70 11.54 5.24
C ILE A 477 -15.54 12.36 6.23
N THR A 478 -16.40 13.25 5.71
CA THR A 478 -17.35 14.06 6.49
C THR A 478 -18.50 13.27 7.10
N ASN A 479 -18.73 12.02 6.67
CA ASN A 479 -19.72 11.12 7.28
C ASN A 479 -19.21 10.51 8.60
N PHE A 480 -17.92 10.69 8.92
CA PHE A 480 -17.30 10.11 10.10
C PHE A 480 -17.00 11.20 11.13
N PRO A 481 -17.38 11.02 12.41
CA PRO A 481 -17.18 12.04 13.44
C PRO A 481 -15.70 12.27 13.77
N VAL A 482 -14.87 11.24 13.57
CA VAL A 482 -13.42 11.28 13.74
C VAL A 482 -12.81 10.83 12.43
N TRP A 483 -12.05 11.69 11.75
CA TRP A 483 -11.42 11.34 10.48
C TRP A 483 -9.92 11.03 10.63
N ASP A 484 -9.26 11.65 11.62
CA ASP A 484 -7.89 11.36 12.00
C ASP A 484 -7.89 10.38 13.18
N LEU A 485 -7.32 9.20 12.96
CA LEU A 485 -7.27 8.11 13.92
C LEU A 485 -6.09 8.21 14.88
N GLY A 486 -5.16 9.17 14.67
CA GLY A 486 -4.09 9.49 15.61
C GLY A 486 -2.92 8.50 15.67
N PHE A 487 -2.84 7.54 14.75
CA PHE A 487 -1.76 6.53 14.75
C PHE A 487 -0.42 7.05 14.21
N LEU A 488 -0.37 8.29 13.70
CA LEU A 488 0.85 8.97 13.29
C LEU A 488 0.97 10.34 13.95
N THR A 489 2.18 10.68 14.38
CA THR A 489 2.52 12.01 14.86
C THR A 489 2.90 12.92 13.69
N ALA A 490 2.34 14.12 13.65
CA ALA A 490 2.85 15.15 12.76
C ALA A 490 4.20 15.64 13.32
N THR A 491 5.29 15.32 12.64
CA THR A 491 6.62 15.90 12.93
C THR A 491 6.71 17.33 12.46
#